data_AF-A0A1F5YTG8-F1
#
_entry.id   AF-A0A1F5YTG8-F1
#
_cell.length_a   1.000
_cell.length_b   1.000
_cell.length_c   1.000
_cell.angle_alpha   90.00
_cell.angle_beta   90.00
_cell.angle_gamma   90.00
#
_symmetry.space_group_name_H-M   'P 1'
#
loop_
_entity.id
_entity.type
_entity.pdbx_description
1 polymer ?
#
loop_
_entity_poly.entity_id
_entity_poly.type
_entity_poly.pdbx_seq_one_letter_code
_entity_poly.pdbx_strand_id
1 'polypeptide(L)'
;MFECIGQLDYEGLIRAAVDGGIDLEPIYQALESRTVERLNGGLLPRAFEYTVLEMLFSESGGEKEGTRPVNLVQPLAENKIRELFRVLGAPRFEENQKARLKYYLEAWNLQGLRAFLWEKGLTEYFNERFSKLHALPETRLTLEEILEKSGPAEILDEKMLVENFVFDQASGLKYEEGLKESLYQQQQSEETAADLLQKLYGTFESKPLNYENIRKGMLELHMEHVVEQIERRGMTILYRYIKENWLLGAREIALRHNFALPGELETQAPEAALQSVKLALLSQAETGGESIRKFLRWEAILSHSQPVHSGHCYVLGGGYLLMAVSPVEEREHYLFGQYLTDKEKGAFLRDFFMHYFSSKNLRACAARLSGQYMRELSGNIRVKNALRIAMFALPVVLIVSAIVAWLFKLTQENAGGGLLIGMALTLLGEAIAARNGYAMQVKPESHEKIPGYAIREEGVLKYMEWGAETSPPGR
;
A
#
# COMPACT_ATOMS: atom_id res chain seq x y z
N MET A 1 4.04 -23.61 -5.45
CA MET A 1 3.58 -22.95 -4.21
C MET A 1 4.10 -21.51 -4.14
N PHE A 2 5.33 -21.24 -4.61
CA PHE A 2 5.88 -19.88 -4.75
C PHE A 2 5.20 -19.00 -5.80
N GLU A 3 4.57 -19.57 -6.84
CA GLU A 3 3.91 -18.78 -7.92
C GLU A 3 2.82 -17.83 -7.39
N CYS A 4 1.94 -18.29 -6.48
CA CYS A 4 0.85 -17.45 -5.95
C CYS A 4 1.32 -16.33 -5.00
N ILE A 5 2.53 -16.45 -4.42
CA ILE A 5 3.08 -15.47 -3.47
C ILE A 5 4.08 -14.53 -4.15
N GLY A 6 4.70 -14.99 -5.26
CA GLY A 6 5.45 -14.14 -6.19
C GLY A 6 4.58 -13.12 -6.93
N GLN A 7 3.26 -13.13 -6.70
CA GLN A 7 2.29 -12.29 -7.40
C GLN A 7 2.25 -10.82 -6.97
N LEU A 8 2.94 -10.40 -5.90
CA LEU A 8 2.91 -9.00 -5.43
C LEU A 8 4.20 -8.48 -4.76
N ASP A 9 5.36 -8.91 -5.24
CA ASP A 9 6.69 -8.48 -4.77
C ASP A 9 7.13 -9.04 -3.39
N TYR A 10 6.30 -9.84 -2.71
CA TYR A 10 6.66 -10.52 -1.46
C TYR A 10 7.71 -11.64 -1.62
N GLU A 11 8.20 -11.89 -2.83
CA GLU A 11 9.14 -12.96 -3.12
C GLU A 11 10.41 -12.89 -2.28
N GLY A 12 10.96 -11.69 -2.07
CA GLY A 12 12.12 -11.50 -1.20
C GLY A 12 11.84 -11.90 0.26
N LEU A 13 10.63 -11.64 0.75
CA LEU A 13 10.20 -12.02 2.09
C LEU A 13 10.07 -13.54 2.23
N ILE A 14 9.52 -14.24 1.24
CA ILE A 14 9.45 -15.71 1.28
C ILE A 14 10.84 -16.32 1.15
N ARG A 15 11.68 -15.80 0.25
CA ARG A 15 13.05 -16.30 0.10
C ARG A 15 13.80 -16.15 1.43
N ALA A 16 13.68 -15.00 2.08
CA ALA A 16 14.20 -14.79 3.44
C ALA A 16 13.65 -15.79 4.46
N ALA A 17 12.37 -16.19 4.35
CA ALA A 17 11.78 -17.22 5.21
C ALA A 17 12.37 -18.62 4.95
N VAL A 18 12.52 -19.00 3.68
CA VAL A 18 13.06 -20.30 3.24
C VAL A 18 14.55 -20.42 3.54
N ASP A 19 15.34 -19.40 3.20
CA ASP A 19 16.76 -19.28 3.56
C ASP A 19 16.94 -19.21 5.10
N GLY A 20 15.87 -18.79 5.77
CA GLY A 20 15.70 -18.79 7.21
C GLY A 20 15.51 -20.18 7.83
N GLY A 21 15.19 -21.21 7.03
CA GLY A 21 14.80 -22.54 7.52
C GLY A 21 13.41 -22.57 8.17
N ILE A 22 12.54 -21.62 7.87
CA ILE A 22 11.21 -21.51 8.47
C ILE A 22 10.23 -22.46 7.78
N ASP A 23 9.49 -23.21 8.58
CA ASP A 23 8.25 -23.85 8.11
C ASP A 23 7.23 -22.77 7.71
N LEU A 24 6.83 -22.78 6.43
CA LEU A 24 5.91 -21.78 5.89
C LEU A 24 4.45 -22.06 6.25
N GLU A 25 4.14 -23.25 6.75
CA GLU A 25 2.77 -23.67 7.09
C GLU A 25 2.06 -22.71 8.07
N PRO A 26 2.69 -22.22 9.16
CA PRO A 26 2.09 -21.22 10.04
C PRO A 26 1.78 -19.89 9.33
N ILE A 27 2.63 -19.48 8.38
CA ILE A 27 2.41 -18.26 7.59
C ILE A 27 1.21 -18.45 6.67
N TYR A 28 1.10 -19.61 6.04
CA TYR A 28 -0.03 -19.97 5.19
C TYR A 28 -1.34 -20.01 5.95
N GLN A 29 -1.36 -20.63 7.13
CA GLN A 29 -2.52 -20.66 8.01
C GLN A 29 -2.94 -19.24 8.44
N ALA A 30 -1.99 -18.36 8.71
CA ALA A 30 -2.28 -16.97 9.06
C ALA A 30 -2.88 -16.17 7.90
N LEU A 31 -2.36 -16.35 6.68
CA LEU A 31 -2.92 -15.73 5.47
C LEU A 31 -4.34 -16.26 5.20
N GLU A 32 -4.55 -17.56 5.28
CA GLU A 32 -5.85 -18.22 5.12
C GLU A 32 -6.87 -17.69 6.14
N SER A 33 -6.54 -17.73 7.43
CA SER A 33 -7.37 -17.24 8.54
C SER A 33 -7.76 -15.78 8.32
N ARG A 34 -6.82 -14.94 7.87
CA ARG A 34 -7.08 -13.52 7.63
C ARG A 34 -8.04 -13.30 6.46
N THR A 35 -7.93 -14.08 5.39
CA THR A 35 -8.91 -13.98 4.30
C THR A 35 -10.29 -14.39 4.76
N VAL A 36 -10.39 -15.46 5.57
CA VAL A 36 -11.66 -15.89 6.18
C VAL A 36 -12.26 -14.78 7.05
N GLU A 37 -11.46 -14.12 7.90
CA GLU A 37 -11.91 -12.95 8.69
C GLU A 37 -12.43 -11.80 7.80
N ARG A 38 -11.74 -11.49 6.70
CA ARG A 38 -12.17 -10.45 5.74
C ARG A 38 -13.49 -10.81 5.05
N LEU A 39 -13.62 -12.06 4.62
CA LEU A 39 -14.85 -12.57 4.01
C LEU A 39 -16.01 -12.50 5.02
N ASN A 40 -15.79 -12.90 6.28
CA ASN A 40 -16.79 -12.75 7.34
C ASN A 40 -17.21 -11.27 7.54
N GLY A 41 -16.25 -10.34 7.45
CA GLY A 41 -16.50 -8.90 7.47
C GLY A 41 -17.24 -8.31 6.27
N GLY A 42 -17.63 -9.12 5.28
CA GLY A 42 -18.43 -8.68 4.13
C GLY A 42 -17.66 -7.92 3.06
N LEU A 43 -16.33 -8.01 3.05
CA LEU A 43 -15.50 -7.34 2.05
C LEU A 43 -15.43 -8.16 0.76
N LEU A 44 -15.54 -7.47 -0.38
CA LEU A 44 -15.29 -8.05 -1.69
C LEU A 44 -13.81 -8.49 -1.79
N PRO A 45 -13.54 -9.73 -2.26
CA PRO A 45 -12.19 -10.15 -2.58
C PRO A 45 -11.52 -9.25 -3.62
N ARG A 46 -10.32 -8.77 -3.30
CA ARG A 46 -9.49 -7.95 -4.20
C ARG A 46 -9.03 -8.72 -5.43
N ALA A 47 -8.89 -10.03 -5.29
CA ALA A 47 -8.61 -10.97 -6.37
C ALA A 47 -9.63 -10.87 -7.51
N PHE A 48 -10.90 -10.59 -7.22
CA PHE A 48 -11.94 -10.41 -8.24
C PHE A 48 -11.65 -9.17 -9.11
N GLU A 49 -11.39 -8.03 -8.48
CA GLU A 49 -11.02 -6.78 -9.17
C GLU A 49 -9.72 -6.95 -9.98
N TYR A 50 -8.71 -7.58 -9.39
CA TYR A 50 -7.44 -7.87 -10.07
C TYR A 50 -7.65 -8.73 -11.31
N THR A 51 -8.49 -9.76 -11.21
CA THR A 51 -8.76 -10.67 -12.34
C THR A 51 -9.52 -9.97 -13.46
N VAL A 52 -10.47 -9.07 -13.14
CA VAL A 52 -11.12 -8.24 -14.17
C VAL A 52 -10.09 -7.39 -14.91
N LEU A 53 -9.16 -6.76 -14.18
CA LEU A 53 -8.08 -5.99 -14.79
C LEU A 53 -7.17 -6.88 -15.66
N GLU A 54 -6.79 -8.06 -15.17
CA GLU A 54 -5.96 -9.01 -15.92
C GLU A 54 -6.65 -9.45 -17.22
N MET A 55 -7.95 -9.74 -17.17
CA MET A 55 -8.75 -10.12 -18.33
C MET A 55 -8.74 -9.03 -19.40
N LEU A 56 -8.82 -7.75 -19.02
CA LEU A 56 -8.74 -6.63 -19.97
C LEU A 56 -7.45 -6.69 -20.80
N PHE A 57 -6.31 -7.10 -20.22
CA PHE A 57 -5.00 -7.12 -20.89
C PHE A 57 -4.53 -8.52 -21.31
N SER A 58 -5.42 -9.53 -21.33
CA SER A 58 -5.07 -10.91 -21.70
C SER A 58 -5.30 -11.21 -23.18
N GLU A 59 -4.43 -12.05 -23.79
CA GLU A 59 -4.58 -12.48 -25.20
C GLU A 59 -5.86 -13.33 -25.43
N SER A 60 -6.28 -14.09 -24.42
CA SER A 60 -7.39 -15.05 -24.44
C SER A 60 -8.73 -14.49 -23.96
N GLY A 61 -8.78 -13.24 -23.46
CA GLY A 61 -10.03 -12.54 -23.12
C GLY A 61 -10.93 -12.25 -24.33
N GLY A 62 -10.49 -12.61 -25.53
CA GLY A 62 -11.16 -12.33 -26.79
C GLY A 62 -12.38 -13.20 -27.14
N GLU A 63 -12.59 -14.33 -26.47
CA GLU A 63 -13.61 -15.33 -26.87
C GLU A 63 -14.79 -15.45 -25.91
N LYS A 64 -14.77 -14.78 -24.75
CA LYS A 64 -15.88 -14.80 -23.78
C LYS A 64 -16.81 -13.60 -24.03
N GLU A 65 -17.99 -13.87 -24.57
CA GLU A 65 -19.04 -12.86 -24.82
C GLU A 65 -19.20 -11.89 -23.63
N GLY A 66 -19.19 -10.58 -23.91
CA GLY A 66 -19.41 -9.52 -22.92
C GLY A 66 -18.18 -8.86 -22.31
N THR A 67 -16.95 -9.31 -22.63
CA THR A 67 -15.72 -8.86 -21.94
C THR A 67 -14.86 -7.83 -22.68
N ARG A 68 -15.28 -7.30 -23.83
CA ARG A 68 -14.52 -6.27 -24.56
C ARG A 68 -15.15 -4.87 -24.46
N PRO A 69 -14.77 -4.06 -23.45
CA PRO A 69 -14.76 -2.60 -23.62
C PRO A 69 -13.50 -2.14 -24.38
N VAL A 70 -12.41 -2.92 -24.36
CA VAL A 70 -11.10 -2.47 -24.83
C VAL A 70 -10.49 -3.50 -25.78
N ASN A 71 -10.41 -3.20 -27.07
CA ASN A 71 -9.51 -3.90 -27.99
C ASN A 71 -8.08 -3.45 -27.65
N LEU A 72 -7.46 -4.10 -26.66
CA LEU A 72 -6.06 -3.86 -26.33
C LEU A 72 -5.19 -4.58 -27.37
N VAL A 73 -4.49 -3.79 -28.18
CA VAL A 73 -3.63 -4.27 -29.27
C VAL A 73 -2.32 -4.90 -28.74
N GLN A 74 -2.04 -4.87 -27.43
CA GLN A 74 -0.94 -5.63 -26.84
C GLN A 74 -1.29 -6.17 -25.45
N PRO A 75 -1.06 -7.47 -25.19
CA PRO A 75 -1.11 -8.01 -23.85
C PRO A 75 -0.05 -7.33 -22.98
N LEU A 76 -0.37 -7.12 -21.70
CA LEU A 76 0.59 -6.59 -20.74
C LEU A 76 1.25 -7.70 -19.96
N ALA A 77 2.55 -7.55 -19.72
CA ALA A 77 3.27 -8.37 -18.76
C ALA A 77 2.65 -8.22 -17.37
N GLU A 78 2.62 -9.32 -16.61
CA GLU A 78 1.94 -9.41 -15.32
C GLU A 78 2.40 -8.34 -14.32
N ASN A 79 3.70 -8.00 -14.31
CA ASN A 79 4.24 -6.94 -13.46
C ASN A 79 3.62 -5.56 -13.75
N LYS A 80 3.30 -5.23 -15.01
CA LYS A 80 2.61 -3.99 -15.38
C LYS A 80 1.15 -3.98 -14.95
N ILE A 81 0.47 -5.13 -15.06
CA ILE A 81 -0.91 -5.30 -14.58
C ILE A 81 -0.98 -5.05 -13.07
N ARG A 82 0.00 -5.54 -12.31
CA ARG A 82 0.10 -5.29 -10.86
C ARG A 82 0.29 -3.80 -10.55
N GLU A 83 1.15 -3.11 -11.28
CA GLU A 83 1.33 -1.67 -11.14
C GLU A 83 0.04 -0.88 -11.43
N LEU A 84 -0.70 -1.25 -12.49
CA LEU A 84 -2.03 -0.69 -12.74
C LEU A 84 -2.99 -0.99 -11.60
N PHE A 85 -3.00 -2.22 -11.09
CA PHE A 85 -3.86 -2.58 -9.96
C PHE A 85 -3.52 -1.81 -8.69
N ARG A 86 -2.26 -1.43 -8.47
CA ARG A 86 -1.88 -0.56 -7.34
C ARG A 86 -2.48 0.83 -7.48
N VAL A 87 -2.41 1.40 -8.68
CA VAL A 87 -2.95 2.73 -8.97
C VAL A 87 -4.48 2.75 -8.95
N LEU A 88 -5.10 1.77 -9.61
CA LEU A 88 -6.55 1.65 -9.75
C LEU A 88 -7.20 1.01 -8.52
N GLY A 89 -6.48 0.27 -7.72
CA GLY A 89 -7.01 -0.45 -6.56
C GLY A 89 -7.01 0.38 -5.28
N ALA A 90 -6.64 1.65 -5.31
CA ALA A 90 -6.68 2.50 -4.12
C ALA A 90 -8.13 2.68 -3.60
N PRO A 91 -8.34 2.82 -2.27
CA PRO A 91 -9.66 3.08 -1.70
C PRO A 91 -10.31 4.36 -2.26
N ARG A 92 -9.47 5.33 -2.65
CA ARG A 92 -9.85 6.56 -3.32
C ARG A 92 -8.93 6.78 -4.51
N PHE A 93 -9.50 7.24 -5.62
CA PHE A 93 -8.77 7.56 -6.83
C PHE A 93 -8.39 9.05 -6.81
N GLU A 94 -7.34 9.38 -6.04
CA GLU A 94 -6.90 10.75 -5.79
C GLU A 94 -5.95 11.25 -6.90
N GLU A 95 -5.52 12.51 -6.79
CA GLU A 95 -4.78 13.17 -7.87
C GLU A 95 -3.41 12.53 -8.16
N ASN A 96 -2.76 12.00 -7.13
CA ASN A 96 -1.50 11.28 -7.28
C ASN A 96 -1.67 9.98 -8.10
N GLN A 97 -2.77 9.26 -7.90
CA GLN A 97 -3.08 8.04 -8.65
C GLN A 97 -3.38 8.38 -10.12
N LYS A 98 -4.11 9.47 -10.38
CA LYS A 98 -4.37 9.94 -11.75
C LYS A 98 -3.09 10.31 -12.49
N ALA A 99 -2.20 11.06 -11.83
CA ALA A 99 -0.91 11.42 -12.41
C ALA A 99 -0.05 10.19 -12.74
N ARG A 100 -0.01 9.20 -11.84
CA ARG A 100 0.67 7.93 -12.08
C ARG A 100 0.05 7.12 -13.21
N LEU A 101 -1.28 7.06 -13.28
CA LEU A 101 -1.97 6.38 -14.39
C LEU A 101 -1.63 7.04 -15.73
N LYS A 102 -1.67 8.38 -15.80
CA LYS A 102 -1.29 9.13 -16.99
C LYS A 102 0.15 8.82 -17.43
N TYR A 103 1.08 8.82 -16.48
CA TYR A 103 2.46 8.40 -16.74
C TYR A 103 2.54 6.97 -17.31
N TYR A 104 1.80 6.00 -16.76
CA TYR A 104 1.81 4.62 -17.27
C TYR A 104 1.17 4.47 -18.66
N LEU A 105 0.08 5.21 -18.94
CA LEU A 105 -0.55 5.23 -20.26
C LEU A 105 0.44 5.66 -21.35
N GLU A 106 1.25 6.68 -21.05
CA GLU A 106 2.28 7.21 -21.96
C GLU A 106 3.51 6.29 -22.02
N ALA A 107 4.09 5.95 -20.86
CA ALA A 107 5.33 5.19 -20.78
C ALA A 107 5.22 3.76 -21.34
N TRP A 108 4.04 3.15 -21.26
CA TRP A 108 3.81 1.80 -21.80
C TRP A 108 3.04 1.78 -23.11
N ASN A 109 2.82 2.94 -23.73
CA ASN A 109 2.13 3.09 -25.01
C ASN A 109 0.76 2.39 -25.04
N LEU A 110 -0.05 2.56 -23.98
CA LEU A 110 -1.36 1.93 -23.85
C LEU A 110 -2.44 2.66 -24.66
N GLN A 111 -2.24 2.79 -25.97
CA GLN A 111 -3.10 3.60 -26.84
C GLN A 111 -4.55 3.15 -26.83
N GLY A 112 -4.81 1.83 -26.82
CA GLY A 112 -6.18 1.29 -26.74
C GLY A 112 -6.89 1.65 -25.44
N LEU A 113 -6.19 1.60 -24.29
CA LEU A 113 -6.75 2.02 -23.01
C LEU A 113 -6.98 3.54 -23.00
N ARG A 114 -6.04 4.32 -23.53
CA ARG A 114 -6.17 5.77 -23.64
C ARG A 114 -7.39 6.14 -24.49
N ALA A 115 -7.59 5.50 -25.63
CA ALA A 115 -8.75 5.71 -26.50
C ALA A 115 -10.05 5.36 -25.77
N PHE A 116 -10.11 4.23 -25.08
CA PHE A 116 -11.27 3.86 -24.26
C PHE A 116 -11.58 4.88 -23.15
N LEU A 117 -10.56 5.33 -22.42
CA LEU A 117 -10.71 6.35 -21.37
C LEU A 117 -11.25 7.65 -21.96
N TRP A 118 -10.76 8.04 -23.13
CA TRP A 118 -11.22 9.22 -23.84
C TRP A 118 -12.66 9.08 -24.34
N GLU A 119 -13.00 7.97 -24.99
CA GLU A 119 -14.37 7.68 -25.43
C GLU A 119 -15.35 7.80 -24.27
N LYS A 120 -15.10 7.06 -23.18
CA LYS A 120 -16.01 7.04 -22.02
C LYS A 120 -16.03 8.38 -21.29
N GLY A 121 -14.88 9.01 -21.12
CA GLY A 121 -14.78 10.32 -20.48
C GLY A 121 -15.51 11.42 -21.27
N LEU A 122 -15.36 11.42 -22.58
CA LEU A 122 -15.99 12.37 -23.50
C LEU A 122 -17.51 12.17 -23.50
N THR A 123 -17.96 10.92 -23.60
CA THR A 123 -19.38 10.57 -23.56
C THR A 123 -20.02 11.04 -22.24
N GLU A 124 -19.39 10.80 -21.09
CA GLU A 124 -19.91 11.24 -19.78
C GLU A 124 -19.91 12.76 -19.65
N TYR A 125 -18.87 13.43 -20.15
CA TYR A 125 -18.81 14.89 -20.17
C TYR A 125 -19.95 15.50 -21.01
N PHE A 126 -20.17 14.96 -22.21
CA PHE A 126 -21.19 15.41 -23.14
C PHE A 126 -22.59 15.15 -22.60
N ASN A 127 -22.83 13.99 -21.98
CA ASN A 127 -24.12 13.68 -21.35
C ASN A 127 -24.45 14.66 -20.21
N GLU A 128 -23.47 15.01 -19.37
CA GLU A 128 -23.71 15.98 -18.29
C GLU A 128 -24.01 17.37 -18.84
N ARG A 129 -23.27 17.81 -19.85
CA ARG A 129 -23.51 19.10 -20.51
C ARG A 129 -24.87 19.12 -21.20
N PHE A 130 -25.21 18.07 -21.95
CA PHE A 130 -26.50 17.91 -22.60
C PHE A 130 -27.66 17.95 -21.59
N SER A 131 -27.56 17.18 -20.50
CA SER A 131 -28.59 17.16 -19.45
C SER A 131 -28.79 18.54 -18.80
N LYS A 132 -27.68 19.29 -18.58
CA LYS A 132 -27.72 20.65 -18.06
C LYS A 132 -28.34 21.65 -19.03
N LEU A 133 -27.99 21.59 -20.32
CA LEU A 133 -28.49 22.48 -21.35
C LEU A 133 -29.99 22.30 -21.59
N HIS A 134 -30.46 21.05 -21.60
CA HIS A 134 -31.87 20.71 -21.87
C HIS A 134 -32.73 20.58 -20.61
N ALA A 135 -32.15 20.83 -19.42
CA ALA A 135 -32.82 20.65 -18.12
C ALA A 135 -33.52 19.28 -17.97
N LEU A 136 -32.90 18.23 -18.52
CA LEU A 136 -33.40 16.87 -18.46
C LEU A 136 -32.78 16.12 -17.28
N PRO A 137 -33.50 15.15 -16.67
CA PRO A 137 -32.85 14.20 -15.76
C PRO A 137 -31.73 13.46 -16.52
N GLU A 138 -30.65 13.12 -15.81
CA GLU A 138 -29.46 12.48 -16.38
C GLU A 138 -29.86 11.33 -17.32
N THR A 139 -29.83 11.62 -18.62
CA THR A 139 -30.22 10.68 -19.67
C THR A 139 -28.93 10.18 -20.28
N ARG A 140 -28.72 8.87 -20.28
CA ARG A 140 -27.52 8.26 -20.84
C ARG A 140 -27.73 8.02 -22.34
N LEU A 141 -27.34 9.00 -23.13
CA LEU A 141 -27.31 8.94 -24.60
C LEU A 141 -25.92 8.51 -25.08
N THR A 142 -25.85 7.93 -26.28
CA THR A 142 -24.55 7.71 -26.94
C THR A 142 -23.95 9.05 -27.39
N LEU A 143 -22.65 9.07 -27.62
CA LEU A 143 -21.99 10.29 -28.09
C LEU A 143 -22.56 10.76 -29.43
N GLU A 144 -22.86 9.83 -30.34
CA GLU A 144 -23.48 10.13 -31.63
C GLU A 144 -24.86 10.77 -31.46
N GLU A 145 -25.71 10.24 -30.57
CA GLU A 145 -27.03 10.79 -30.30
C GLU A 145 -26.96 12.22 -29.74
N ILE A 146 -25.97 12.52 -28.89
CA ILE A 146 -25.77 13.86 -28.34
C ILE A 146 -25.34 14.83 -29.44
N LEU A 147 -24.36 14.41 -30.25
CA LEU A 147 -23.84 15.21 -31.37
C LEU A 147 -24.92 15.46 -32.43
N GLU A 148 -25.81 14.50 -32.69
CA GLU A 148 -26.92 14.69 -33.63
C GLU A 148 -28.01 15.63 -33.08
N LYS A 149 -28.27 15.63 -31.76
CA LYS A 149 -29.33 16.45 -31.15
C LYS A 149 -28.93 17.90 -30.87
N SER A 150 -27.70 18.11 -30.40
CA SER A 150 -27.21 19.44 -29.98
C SER A 150 -26.05 19.97 -30.82
N GLY A 151 -25.37 19.10 -31.56
CA GLY A 151 -24.11 19.46 -32.22
C GLY A 151 -22.96 19.74 -31.23
N PRO A 152 -21.71 19.76 -31.72
CA PRO A 152 -20.55 20.05 -30.87
C PRO A 152 -20.53 21.51 -30.39
N ALA A 153 -21.02 22.46 -31.20
CA ALA A 153 -20.98 23.89 -30.91
C ALA A 153 -21.79 24.28 -29.65
N GLU A 154 -22.99 23.72 -29.49
CA GLU A 154 -23.84 23.98 -28.32
C GLU A 154 -23.27 23.33 -27.05
N ILE A 155 -22.83 22.06 -27.15
CA ILE A 155 -22.31 21.31 -26.00
C ILE A 155 -21.03 21.95 -25.43
N LEU A 156 -20.13 22.37 -26.33
CA LEU A 156 -18.85 22.97 -25.99
C LEU A 156 -18.93 24.46 -25.65
N ASP A 157 -20.08 25.10 -25.86
CA ASP A 157 -20.26 26.55 -25.68
C ASP A 157 -19.26 27.35 -26.51
N GLU A 158 -19.40 27.25 -27.84
CA GLU A 158 -18.49 27.85 -28.82
C GLU A 158 -18.15 29.32 -28.51
N LYS A 159 -19.16 30.10 -28.12
CA LYS A 159 -18.99 31.51 -27.80
C LYS A 159 -18.01 31.70 -26.63
N MET A 160 -18.22 30.96 -25.55
CA MET A 160 -17.32 31.01 -24.39
C MET A 160 -15.90 30.54 -24.75
N LEU A 161 -15.77 29.55 -25.64
CA LEU A 161 -14.46 29.08 -26.10
C LEU A 161 -13.68 30.11 -26.89
N VAL A 162 -14.33 30.77 -27.85
CA VAL A 162 -13.70 31.85 -28.62
C VAL A 162 -13.28 32.99 -27.69
N GLU A 163 -14.16 33.41 -26.78
CA GLU A 163 -13.85 34.47 -25.81
C GLU A 163 -12.64 34.12 -24.93
N ASN A 164 -12.56 32.90 -24.41
CA ASN A 164 -11.43 32.45 -23.59
C ASN A 164 -10.13 32.36 -24.42
N PHE A 165 -10.18 31.82 -25.64
CA PHE A 165 -9.01 31.71 -26.50
C PHE A 165 -8.42 33.09 -26.84
N VAL A 166 -9.28 34.05 -27.19
CA VAL A 166 -8.90 35.43 -27.49
C VAL A 166 -8.29 36.09 -26.24
N PHE A 167 -8.88 35.87 -25.07
CA PHE A 167 -8.36 36.39 -23.81
C PHE A 167 -6.97 35.85 -23.47
N ASP A 168 -6.73 34.55 -23.68
CA ASP A 168 -5.44 33.91 -23.43
C ASP A 168 -4.34 34.40 -24.38
N GLN A 169 -4.66 34.61 -25.65
CA GLN A 169 -3.74 35.23 -26.62
C GLN A 169 -3.44 36.69 -26.25
N ALA A 170 -4.46 37.44 -25.83
CA ALA A 170 -4.33 38.84 -25.41
C ALA A 170 -3.48 39.02 -24.15
N SER A 171 -3.60 38.11 -23.18
CA SER A 171 -2.87 38.19 -21.90
C SER A 171 -1.38 37.86 -22.01
N GLY A 172 -0.93 37.29 -23.14
CA GLY A 172 0.48 37.12 -23.49
C GLY A 172 1.17 38.38 -24.04
N LEU A 173 0.42 39.44 -24.35
CA LEU A 173 0.93 40.66 -24.98
C LEU A 173 1.33 41.72 -23.95
N LYS A 174 2.43 42.42 -24.21
CA LYS A 174 2.88 43.54 -23.36
C LYS A 174 1.98 44.75 -23.61
N TYR A 175 1.56 45.40 -22.53
CA TYR A 175 0.61 46.52 -22.44
C TYR A 175 0.92 47.82 -23.27
N GLU A 176 1.89 47.81 -24.18
CA GLU A 176 2.34 49.02 -24.91
C GLU A 176 1.72 49.17 -26.33
N GLU A 177 0.91 48.23 -26.80
CA GLU A 177 0.32 48.30 -28.14
C GLU A 177 -0.93 49.20 -28.19
N GLY A 178 -1.05 50.00 -29.26
CA GLY A 178 -2.16 50.94 -29.43
C GLY A 178 -3.50 50.26 -29.71
N LEU A 179 -4.62 50.93 -29.40
CA LEU A 179 -6.00 50.41 -29.51
C LEU A 179 -6.35 49.78 -30.88
N LYS A 180 -5.73 50.27 -31.97
CA LYS A 180 -5.96 49.74 -33.32
C LYS A 180 -5.26 48.40 -33.55
N GLU A 181 -4.09 48.23 -32.95
CA GLU A 181 -3.27 47.03 -33.05
C GLU A 181 -3.84 45.91 -32.19
N SER A 182 -4.35 46.25 -31.00
CA SER A 182 -5.09 45.31 -30.14
C SER A 182 -6.38 44.81 -30.78
N LEU A 183 -7.15 45.68 -31.45
CA LEU A 183 -8.37 45.27 -32.18
C LEU A 183 -8.04 44.36 -33.36
N TYR A 184 -6.95 44.63 -34.09
CA TYR A 184 -6.52 43.80 -35.20
C TYR A 184 -6.09 42.40 -34.73
N GLN A 185 -5.32 42.32 -33.65
CA GLN A 185 -4.90 41.05 -33.05
C GLN A 185 -6.07 40.27 -32.45
N GLN A 186 -7.05 40.95 -31.85
CA GLN A 186 -8.28 40.32 -31.39
C GLN A 186 -9.01 39.65 -32.55
N GLN A 187 -9.22 40.37 -33.64
CA GLN A 187 -9.87 39.83 -34.84
C GLN A 187 -9.09 38.65 -35.44
N GLN A 188 -7.76 38.73 -35.49
CA GLN A 188 -6.91 37.63 -35.95
C GLN A 188 -7.01 36.40 -35.03
N SER A 189 -7.14 36.62 -33.72
CA SER A 189 -7.31 35.54 -32.73
C SER A 189 -8.68 34.87 -32.86
N GLU A 190 -9.73 35.66 -33.12
CA GLU A 190 -11.08 35.15 -33.41
C GLU A 190 -11.11 34.31 -34.69
N GLU A 191 -10.47 34.79 -35.78
CA GLU A 191 -10.33 34.02 -37.03
C GLU A 191 -9.56 32.72 -36.80
N THR A 192 -8.47 32.76 -36.03
CA THR A 192 -7.69 31.56 -35.68
C THR A 192 -8.51 30.57 -34.86
N ALA A 193 -9.28 31.04 -33.88
CA ALA A 193 -10.16 30.21 -33.08
C ALA A 193 -11.24 29.54 -33.95
N ALA A 194 -11.85 30.28 -34.87
CA ALA A 194 -12.87 29.76 -35.79
C ALA A 194 -12.29 28.66 -36.70
N ASP A 195 -11.10 28.86 -37.26
CA ASP A 195 -10.41 27.85 -38.07
C ASP A 195 -10.11 26.57 -37.28
N LEU A 196 -9.68 26.70 -36.02
CA LEU A 196 -9.40 25.57 -35.14
C LEU A 196 -10.67 24.84 -34.71
N LEU A 197 -11.76 25.56 -34.42
CA LEU A 197 -13.07 25.00 -34.12
C LEU A 197 -13.62 24.22 -35.30
N GLN A 198 -13.52 24.76 -36.52
CA GLN A 198 -13.97 24.07 -37.73
C GLN A 198 -13.20 22.75 -37.93
N LYS A 199 -11.88 22.74 -37.69
CA LYS A 199 -11.08 21.50 -37.72
C LYS A 199 -11.54 20.52 -36.66
N LEU A 200 -11.78 20.97 -35.42
CA LEU A 200 -12.27 20.14 -34.33
C LEU A 200 -13.63 19.53 -34.67
N TYR A 201 -14.59 20.32 -35.17
CA TYR A 201 -15.91 19.82 -35.57
C TYR A 201 -15.80 18.79 -36.71
N GLY A 202 -14.92 19.01 -37.68
CA GLY A 202 -14.62 18.02 -38.71
C GLY A 202 -14.12 16.68 -38.14
N THR A 203 -13.43 16.68 -36.98
CA THR A 203 -13.05 15.42 -36.32
C THR A 203 -14.22 14.69 -35.68
N PHE A 204 -15.24 15.41 -35.20
CA PHE A 204 -16.48 14.81 -34.68
C PHE A 204 -17.36 14.20 -35.78
N GLU A 205 -17.23 14.67 -37.02
CA GLU A 205 -17.94 14.11 -38.18
C GLU A 205 -17.26 12.85 -38.74
N SER A 206 -15.98 12.63 -38.40
CA SER A 206 -15.22 11.45 -38.88
C SER A 206 -15.73 10.15 -38.24
N LYS A 207 -15.99 9.13 -39.07
CA LYS A 207 -16.37 7.77 -38.62
C LYS A 207 -15.31 6.76 -39.09
N PRO A 208 -14.62 6.03 -38.18
CA PRO A 208 -14.72 6.10 -36.71
C PRO A 208 -14.10 7.38 -36.12
N LEU A 209 -14.57 7.78 -34.94
CA LEU A 209 -14.05 8.95 -34.23
C LEU A 209 -12.58 8.75 -33.86
N ASN A 210 -11.75 9.74 -34.16
CA ASN A 210 -10.35 9.77 -33.72
C ASN A 210 -10.21 10.62 -32.46
N TYR A 211 -10.28 9.97 -31.29
CA TYR A 211 -10.19 10.64 -29.99
C TYR A 211 -8.86 11.34 -29.74
N GLU A 212 -7.77 10.90 -30.37
CA GLU A 212 -6.47 11.57 -30.26
C GLU A 212 -6.49 12.92 -31.00
N ASN A 213 -7.10 12.95 -32.19
CA ASN A 213 -7.28 14.20 -32.94
C ASN A 213 -8.25 15.15 -32.23
N ILE A 214 -9.35 14.64 -31.65
CA ILE A 214 -10.28 15.45 -30.85
C ILE A 214 -9.53 16.08 -29.66
N ARG A 215 -8.79 15.27 -28.90
CA ARG A 215 -7.96 15.75 -27.79
C ARG A 215 -6.98 16.82 -28.25
N LYS A 216 -6.29 16.60 -29.36
CA LYS A 216 -5.30 17.54 -29.89
C LYS A 216 -5.97 18.87 -30.28
N GLY A 217 -7.10 18.82 -31.00
CA GLY A 217 -7.85 20.01 -31.38
C GLY A 217 -8.37 20.80 -30.17
N MET A 218 -8.85 20.12 -29.13
CA MET A 218 -9.25 20.77 -27.88
C MET A 218 -8.07 21.46 -27.17
N LEU A 219 -6.87 20.86 -27.19
CA LEU A 219 -5.68 21.50 -26.62
C LEU A 219 -5.18 22.69 -27.47
N GLU A 220 -5.27 22.61 -28.80
CA GLU A 220 -4.96 23.73 -29.69
C GLU A 220 -5.89 24.93 -29.45
N LEU A 221 -7.11 24.68 -28.93
CA LEU A 221 -8.08 25.69 -28.51
C LEU A 221 -7.95 26.12 -27.03
N HIS A 222 -6.83 25.81 -26.36
CA HIS A 222 -6.57 26.12 -24.94
C HIS A 222 -7.66 25.59 -23.99
N MET A 223 -8.17 24.38 -24.28
CA MET A 223 -9.19 23.74 -23.45
C MET A 223 -8.58 22.76 -22.43
N GLU A 224 -7.42 23.07 -21.83
CA GLU A 224 -6.68 22.18 -20.93
C GLU A 224 -7.57 21.67 -19.79
N HIS A 225 -8.38 22.54 -19.21
CA HIS A 225 -9.26 22.17 -18.11
C HIS A 225 -10.37 21.20 -18.55
N VAL A 226 -10.94 21.38 -19.75
CA VAL A 226 -11.96 20.47 -20.29
C VAL A 226 -11.35 19.11 -20.60
N VAL A 227 -10.17 19.11 -21.22
CA VAL A 227 -9.38 17.91 -21.50
C VAL A 227 -9.08 17.14 -20.21
N GLU A 228 -8.65 17.83 -19.16
CA GLU A 228 -8.40 17.23 -17.85
C GLU A 228 -9.68 16.65 -17.22
N GLN A 229 -10.82 17.34 -17.32
CA GLN A 229 -12.10 16.83 -16.84
C GLN A 229 -12.54 15.55 -17.58
N ILE A 230 -12.37 15.51 -18.90
CA ILE A 230 -12.66 14.32 -19.72
C ILE A 230 -11.76 13.15 -19.30
N GLU A 231 -10.45 13.37 -19.20
CA GLU A 231 -9.49 12.35 -18.76
C GLU A 231 -9.89 11.81 -17.37
N ARG A 232 -10.21 12.70 -16.42
CA ARG A 232 -10.65 12.34 -15.05
C ARG A 232 -11.92 11.49 -15.04
N ARG A 233 -12.91 11.83 -15.86
CA ARG A 233 -14.16 11.05 -15.98
C ARG A 233 -13.89 9.67 -16.56
N GLY A 234 -13.09 9.59 -17.61
CA GLY A 234 -12.66 8.32 -18.22
C GLY A 234 -12.02 7.38 -17.20
N MET A 235 -11.06 7.90 -16.41
CA MET A 235 -10.39 7.10 -15.39
C MET A 235 -11.35 6.65 -14.27
N THR A 236 -12.30 7.51 -13.88
CA THR A 236 -13.34 7.16 -12.90
C THR A 236 -14.26 6.06 -13.43
N ILE A 237 -14.59 6.09 -14.73
CA ILE A 237 -15.39 5.04 -15.38
C ILE A 237 -14.63 3.71 -15.41
N LEU A 238 -13.34 3.71 -15.74
CA LEU A 238 -12.52 2.49 -15.70
C LEU A 238 -12.51 1.90 -14.27
N TYR A 239 -12.28 2.73 -13.26
CA TYR A 239 -12.31 2.31 -11.86
C TYR A 239 -13.64 1.68 -11.46
N ARG A 240 -14.75 2.35 -11.82
CA ARG A 240 -16.11 1.88 -11.57
C ARG A 240 -16.41 0.57 -12.32
N TYR A 241 -15.99 0.47 -13.58
CA TYR A 241 -16.16 -0.73 -14.40
C TYR A 241 -15.50 -1.94 -13.74
N ILE A 242 -14.26 -1.83 -13.28
CA ILE A 242 -13.55 -2.93 -12.60
C ILE A 242 -14.33 -3.40 -11.36
N LYS A 243 -14.87 -2.46 -10.59
CA LYS A 243 -15.64 -2.75 -9.38
C LYS A 243 -17.00 -3.37 -9.67
N GLU A 244 -17.72 -2.87 -10.67
CA GLU A 244 -19.06 -3.35 -11.03
C GLU A 244 -19.02 -4.73 -11.68
N ASN A 245 -17.92 -5.07 -12.38
CA ASN A 245 -17.74 -6.34 -13.07
C ASN A 245 -17.06 -7.41 -12.21
N TRP A 246 -17.06 -7.27 -10.87
CA TRP A 246 -16.42 -8.23 -9.97
C TRP A 246 -16.90 -9.68 -10.15
N LEU A 247 -18.15 -9.89 -10.57
CA LEU A 247 -18.71 -11.23 -10.79
C LEU A 247 -18.01 -11.96 -11.95
N LEU A 248 -17.57 -11.21 -12.97
CA LEU A 248 -16.75 -11.73 -14.07
C LEU A 248 -15.42 -12.27 -13.50
N GLY A 249 -14.76 -11.46 -12.68
CA GLY A 249 -13.53 -11.86 -12.00
C GLY A 249 -13.74 -13.08 -11.10
N ALA A 250 -14.85 -13.13 -10.36
CA ALA A 250 -15.19 -14.27 -9.50
C ALA A 250 -15.32 -15.58 -10.31
N ARG A 251 -15.98 -15.52 -11.48
CA ARG A 251 -16.12 -16.68 -12.38
C ARG A 251 -14.80 -17.16 -12.94
N GLU A 252 -13.96 -16.23 -13.38
CA GLU A 252 -12.66 -16.56 -13.92
C GLU A 252 -11.77 -17.22 -12.85
N ILE A 253 -11.80 -16.72 -11.62
CA ILE A 253 -11.07 -17.33 -10.51
C ILE A 253 -11.67 -18.70 -10.16
N ALA A 254 -13.00 -18.83 -10.16
CA ALA A 254 -13.68 -20.11 -9.93
C ALA A 254 -13.23 -21.17 -10.93
N LEU A 255 -13.08 -20.81 -12.20
CA LEU A 255 -12.54 -21.69 -13.24
C LEU A 255 -11.07 -22.02 -12.98
N ARG A 256 -10.22 -21.03 -12.70
CA ARG A 256 -8.77 -21.21 -12.47
C ARG A 256 -8.45 -22.07 -11.24
N HIS A 257 -9.23 -21.90 -10.18
CA HIS A 257 -9.02 -22.57 -8.89
C HIS A 257 -10.02 -23.71 -8.64
N ASN A 258 -10.85 -24.05 -9.61
CA ASN A 258 -11.82 -25.15 -9.55
C ASN A 258 -12.69 -25.12 -8.28
N PHE A 259 -13.27 -23.96 -7.96
CA PHE A 259 -14.26 -23.84 -6.88
C PHE A 259 -15.65 -23.52 -7.44
N ALA A 260 -16.68 -24.00 -6.74
CA ALA A 260 -18.06 -23.82 -7.17
C ALA A 260 -18.58 -22.43 -6.79
N LEU A 261 -19.26 -21.78 -7.72
CA LEU A 261 -20.08 -20.59 -7.43
C LEU A 261 -21.56 -20.99 -7.39
N PRO A 262 -22.39 -20.30 -6.59
CA PRO A 262 -23.84 -20.50 -6.62
C PRO A 262 -24.43 -20.32 -8.02
N GLY A 263 -25.50 -21.07 -8.33
CA GLY A 263 -26.31 -20.82 -9.53
C GLY A 263 -27.06 -19.49 -9.43
N GLU A 264 -27.46 -18.94 -10.59
CA GLU A 264 -28.35 -17.76 -10.68
C GLU A 264 -27.80 -16.46 -10.05
N LEU A 265 -26.48 -16.21 -10.14
CA LEU A 265 -25.89 -14.97 -9.61
C LEU A 265 -26.24 -13.72 -10.43
N GLU A 266 -26.57 -13.86 -11.71
CA GLU A 266 -26.88 -12.72 -12.60
C GLU A 266 -28.27 -12.14 -12.39
N THR A 267 -29.21 -12.94 -11.87
CA THR A 267 -30.59 -12.52 -11.61
C THR A 267 -30.77 -11.90 -10.23
N GLN A 268 -29.75 -11.98 -9.38
CA GLN A 268 -29.75 -11.45 -8.01
C GLN A 268 -29.32 -9.98 -7.97
N ALA A 269 -29.81 -9.25 -6.97
CA ALA A 269 -29.25 -7.96 -6.63
C ALA A 269 -27.75 -8.11 -6.29
N PRO A 270 -26.88 -7.13 -6.64
CA PRO A 270 -25.43 -7.26 -6.47
C PRO A 270 -24.98 -7.64 -5.05
N GLU A 271 -25.65 -7.10 -4.03
CA GLU A 271 -25.37 -7.41 -2.62
C GLU A 271 -25.74 -8.86 -2.25
N ALA A 272 -26.86 -9.36 -2.77
CA ALA A 272 -27.30 -10.73 -2.56
C ALA A 272 -26.38 -11.73 -3.29
N ALA A 273 -25.96 -11.39 -4.52
CA ALA A 273 -24.98 -12.18 -5.27
C ALA A 273 -23.63 -12.23 -4.52
N LEU A 274 -23.16 -11.10 -4.00
CA LEU A 274 -21.93 -11.03 -3.23
C LEU A 274 -22.00 -11.90 -1.97
N GLN A 275 -23.09 -11.82 -1.22
CA GLN A 275 -23.28 -12.62 -0.02
C GLN A 275 -23.33 -14.12 -0.34
N SER A 276 -23.98 -14.52 -1.44
CA SER A 276 -24.02 -15.90 -1.91
C SER A 276 -22.63 -16.43 -2.28
N VAL A 277 -21.85 -15.65 -3.04
CA VAL A 277 -20.46 -16.00 -3.42
C VAL A 277 -19.59 -16.14 -2.18
N LYS A 278 -19.71 -15.21 -1.23
CA LYS A 278 -18.97 -15.25 0.05
C LYS A 278 -19.27 -16.51 0.85
N LEU A 279 -20.55 -16.86 1.01
CA LEU A 279 -20.94 -18.07 1.74
C LEU A 279 -20.40 -19.33 1.07
N ALA A 280 -20.42 -19.38 -0.27
CA ALA A 280 -19.84 -20.48 -1.03
C ALA A 280 -18.32 -20.56 -0.83
N LEU A 281 -17.61 -19.43 -0.82
CA LEU A 281 -16.17 -19.40 -0.55
C LEU A 281 -15.83 -19.85 0.88
N LEU A 282 -16.59 -19.40 1.88
CA LEU A 282 -16.37 -19.78 3.28
C LEU A 282 -16.62 -21.28 3.50
N SER A 283 -17.72 -21.82 2.97
CA SER A 283 -18.01 -23.25 3.06
C SER A 283 -16.92 -24.11 2.39
N GLN A 284 -16.43 -23.66 1.25
CA GLN A 284 -15.31 -24.33 0.56
C GLN A 284 -13.98 -24.08 1.26
N ALA A 285 -13.77 -22.99 1.99
CA ALA A 285 -12.56 -22.78 2.78
C ALA A 285 -12.44 -23.79 3.92
N GLU A 286 -13.56 -24.17 4.54
CA GLU A 286 -13.60 -25.16 5.62
C GLU A 286 -13.36 -26.60 5.15
N THR A 287 -13.87 -26.92 3.95
CA THR A 287 -13.92 -28.31 3.44
C THR A 287 -13.02 -28.58 2.22
N GLY A 288 -12.45 -27.53 1.64
CA GLY A 288 -11.78 -27.58 0.35
C GLY A 288 -10.30 -27.97 0.39
N GLY A 289 -9.81 -28.42 -0.77
CA GLY A 289 -8.42 -28.83 -0.97
C GLY A 289 -7.45 -27.68 -1.20
N GLU A 290 -6.21 -28.00 -1.59
CA GLU A 290 -5.12 -27.03 -1.75
C GLU A 290 -5.44 -25.87 -2.72
N SER A 291 -6.36 -26.05 -3.67
CA SER A 291 -6.72 -25.02 -4.65
C SER A 291 -7.42 -23.81 -4.03
N ILE A 292 -8.39 -24.02 -3.13
CA ILE A 292 -9.06 -22.91 -2.44
C ILE A 292 -8.10 -22.23 -1.45
N ARG A 293 -7.24 -23.02 -0.78
CA ARG A 293 -6.23 -22.48 0.14
C ARG A 293 -5.25 -21.55 -0.59
N LYS A 294 -4.80 -21.93 -1.79
CA LYS A 294 -4.00 -21.05 -2.66
C LYS A 294 -4.71 -19.74 -2.97
N PHE A 295 -6.00 -19.79 -3.31
CA PHE A 295 -6.80 -18.59 -3.54
C PHE A 295 -6.87 -17.71 -2.27
N LEU A 296 -7.15 -18.30 -1.10
CA LEU A 296 -7.23 -17.54 0.16
C LEU A 296 -5.90 -16.86 0.51
N ARG A 297 -4.76 -17.55 0.30
CA ARG A 297 -3.43 -16.97 0.50
C ARG A 297 -3.19 -15.80 -0.45
N TRP A 298 -3.53 -15.97 -1.73
CA TRP A 298 -3.39 -14.93 -2.74
C TRP A 298 -4.25 -13.70 -2.45
N GLU A 299 -5.51 -13.90 -2.06
CA GLU A 299 -6.42 -12.83 -1.64
C GLU A 299 -5.88 -12.07 -0.42
N ALA A 300 -5.32 -12.75 0.58
CA ALA A 300 -4.72 -12.11 1.75
C ALA A 300 -3.58 -11.15 1.37
N ILE A 301 -2.78 -11.56 0.38
CA ILE A 301 -1.64 -10.81 -0.15
C ILE A 301 -2.12 -9.61 -0.97
N LEU A 302 -3.10 -9.78 -1.87
CA LEU A 302 -3.73 -8.69 -2.65
C LEU A 302 -4.44 -7.65 -1.78
N SER A 303 -4.97 -8.11 -0.66
CA SER A 303 -5.62 -7.27 0.34
C SER A 303 -4.65 -6.63 1.34
N HIS A 304 -3.34 -6.86 1.22
CA HIS A 304 -2.34 -6.25 2.08
C HIS A 304 -1.91 -4.88 1.53
N SER A 305 -1.93 -3.86 2.39
CA SER A 305 -1.84 -2.45 2.00
C SER A 305 -0.42 -1.95 1.70
N GLN A 306 0.62 -2.68 2.11
CA GLN A 306 2.02 -2.27 1.92
C GLN A 306 2.77 -3.33 1.14
N PRO A 307 2.83 -3.26 -0.20
CA PRO A 307 3.66 -4.17 -0.97
C PRO A 307 5.12 -4.02 -0.56
N VAL A 308 5.81 -5.15 -0.45
CA VAL A 308 7.24 -5.22 -0.20
C VAL A 308 7.92 -5.49 -1.52
N HIS A 309 8.88 -4.67 -1.93
CA HIS A 309 9.69 -4.88 -3.12
C HIS A 309 10.72 -6.00 -2.93
N SER A 310 11.40 -6.02 -1.78
CA SER A 310 12.42 -7.01 -1.47
C SER A 310 12.56 -7.25 0.04
N GLY A 311 13.10 -8.41 0.39
CA GLY A 311 13.36 -8.82 1.76
C GLY A 311 14.67 -9.61 1.79
N HIS A 312 15.53 -9.32 2.75
CA HIS A 312 16.81 -10.00 2.93
C HIS A 312 17.06 -10.29 4.40
N CYS A 313 17.61 -11.46 4.70
CA CYS A 313 18.06 -11.82 6.03
C CYS A 313 19.57 -12.01 6.03
N TYR A 314 20.26 -11.31 6.92
CA TYR A 314 21.70 -11.39 7.10
C TYR A 314 22.00 -11.94 8.49
N VAL A 315 22.87 -12.94 8.56
CA VAL A 315 23.45 -13.39 9.83
C VAL A 315 24.69 -12.55 10.08
N LEU A 316 24.64 -11.73 11.13
CA LEU A 316 25.73 -10.88 11.57
C LEU A 316 26.54 -11.59 12.67
N GLY A 317 27.81 -11.22 12.82
CA GLY A 317 28.69 -11.78 13.86
C GLY A 317 28.14 -11.56 15.28
N GLY A 318 28.37 -12.52 16.18
CA GLY A 318 27.86 -12.47 17.57
C GLY A 318 26.44 -12.99 17.76
N GLY A 319 25.88 -13.68 16.75
CA GLY A 319 24.55 -14.29 16.81
C GLY A 319 23.43 -13.30 16.56
N TYR A 320 23.59 -12.38 15.60
CA TYR A 320 22.55 -11.41 15.26
C TYR A 320 21.94 -11.72 13.89
N LEU A 321 20.65 -11.44 13.74
CA LEU A 321 19.91 -11.52 12.48
C LEU A 321 19.41 -10.12 12.12
N LEU A 322 19.77 -9.67 10.91
CA LEU A 322 19.24 -8.46 10.30
C LEU A 322 18.26 -8.85 9.22
N MET A 323 16.99 -8.47 9.38
CA MET A 323 16.00 -8.56 8.31
C MET A 323 15.80 -7.16 7.71
N ALA A 324 16.24 -6.99 6.47
CA ALA A 324 16.00 -5.78 5.68
C ALA A 324 14.76 -6.00 4.82
N VAL A 325 13.80 -5.08 4.89
CA VAL A 325 12.56 -5.12 4.12
C VAL A 325 12.43 -3.80 3.38
N SER A 326 12.36 -3.84 2.06
CA SER A 326 12.19 -2.64 1.22
C SER A 326 10.73 -2.55 0.76
N PRO A 327 9.91 -1.65 1.29
CA PRO A 327 8.60 -1.34 0.71
C PRO A 327 8.79 -0.66 -0.66
N VAL A 328 7.77 -0.76 -1.51
CA VAL A 328 7.82 -0.19 -2.88
C VAL A 328 7.93 1.34 -2.88
N GLU A 329 7.43 2.02 -1.83
CA GLU A 329 7.34 3.49 -1.77
C GLU A 329 8.10 4.11 -0.59
N GLU A 330 8.83 3.31 0.19
CA GLU A 330 9.52 3.78 1.39
C GLU A 330 10.99 3.36 1.41
N ARG A 331 11.76 3.97 2.32
CA ARG A 331 13.13 3.54 2.60
C ARG A 331 13.14 2.13 3.17
N GLU A 332 14.24 1.40 2.94
CA GLU A 332 14.50 0.10 3.56
C GLU A 332 14.30 0.18 5.09
N HIS A 333 13.52 -0.76 5.61
CA HIS A 333 13.32 -0.95 7.04
C HIS A 333 14.20 -2.09 7.52
N TYR A 334 14.99 -1.81 8.56
CA TYR A 334 15.90 -2.78 9.15
C TYR A 334 15.33 -3.27 10.48
N LEU A 335 15.27 -4.59 10.63
CA LEU A 335 14.82 -5.29 11.81
C LEU A 335 15.99 -6.08 12.37
N PHE A 336 16.24 -5.95 13.67
CA PHE A 336 17.35 -6.60 14.34
C PHE A 336 16.84 -7.58 15.40
N GLY A 337 17.46 -8.75 15.48
CA GLY A 337 17.33 -9.71 16.58
C GLY A 337 18.66 -10.35 16.93
N GLN A 338 18.90 -10.72 18.19
CA GLN A 338 20.07 -11.51 18.62
C GLN A 338 19.62 -12.90 19.02
N TYR A 339 20.02 -13.89 18.24
CA TYR A 339 19.66 -15.27 18.40
C TYR A 339 20.80 -16.16 17.90
N LEU A 340 21.30 -17.00 18.81
CA LEU A 340 22.53 -17.78 18.64
C LEU A 340 22.27 -19.15 18.00
N THR A 341 20.99 -19.52 17.77
CA THR A 341 20.59 -20.84 17.28
C THR A 341 19.56 -20.77 16.14
N ASP A 342 19.55 -21.78 15.26
CA ASP A 342 18.61 -21.87 14.12
C ASP A 342 17.14 -21.89 14.54
N LYS A 343 16.85 -22.49 15.71
CA LYS A 343 15.48 -22.54 16.27
C LYS A 343 14.97 -21.15 16.64
N GLU A 344 15.82 -20.32 17.24
CA GLU A 344 15.47 -18.95 17.63
C GLU A 344 15.37 -18.02 16.40
N LYS A 345 16.24 -18.21 15.40
CA LYS A 345 16.15 -17.55 14.09
C LYS A 345 14.79 -17.84 13.43
N GLY A 346 14.38 -19.10 13.39
CA GLY A 346 13.09 -19.51 12.83
C GLY A 346 11.90 -18.92 13.58
N ALA A 347 11.95 -18.89 14.92
CA ALA A 347 10.89 -18.29 15.75
C ALA A 347 10.76 -16.78 15.51
N PHE A 348 11.87 -16.03 15.47
CA PHE A 348 11.85 -14.59 15.22
C PHE A 348 11.22 -14.25 13.86
N LEU A 349 11.68 -14.94 12.81
CA LEU A 349 11.17 -14.68 11.48
C LEU A 349 9.70 -15.10 11.35
N ARG A 350 9.29 -16.22 11.94
CA ARG A 350 7.87 -16.62 12.03
C ARG A 350 7.04 -15.55 12.72
N ASP A 351 7.48 -15.08 13.88
CA ASP A 351 6.76 -14.07 14.65
C ASP A 351 6.70 -12.73 13.89
N PHE A 352 7.74 -12.40 13.12
CA PHE A 352 7.71 -11.29 12.16
C PHE A 352 6.63 -11.48 11.10
N PHE A 353 6.62 -12.62 10.40
CA PHE A 353 5.63 -12.84 9.33
C PHE A 353 4.20 -12.82 9.88
N MET A 354 3.96 -13.48 11.02
CA MET A 354 2.67 -13.47 11.71
C MET A 354 2.23 -12.05 12.06
N HIS A 355 3.15 -11.22 12.57
CA HIS A 355 2.85 -9.84 12.94
C HIS A 355 2.69 -8.92 11.73
N TYR A 356 3.54 -9.07 10.72
CA TYR A 356 3.47 -8.29 9.50
C TYR A 356 2.14 -8.55 8.77
N PHE A 357 1.79 -9.83 8.59
CA PHE A 357 0.53 -10.24 7.99
C PHE A 357 -0.68 -10.04 8.90
N SER A 358 -0.56 -9.56 10.14
CA SER A 358 -1.70 -9.17 10.98
C SER A 358 -1.84 -7.66 11.15
N SER A 359 -0.75 -6.92 11.31
CA SER A 359 -0.77 -5.49 11.67
C SER A 359 -0.94 -4.53 10.49
N LYS A 360 -0.84 -5.01 9.24
CA LYS A 360 -0.91 -4.20 7.99
C LYS A 360 0.15 -3.09 7.88
N ASN A 361 1.08 -3.02 8.84
CA ASN A 361 2.05 -1.96 8.96
C ASN A 361 3.40 -2.55 9.38
N LEU A 362 4.35 -2.49 8.46
CA LEU A 362 5.72 -2.97 8.66
C LEU A 362 6.38 -2.31 9.88
N ARG A 363 6.10 -1.03 10.12
CA ARG A 363 6.67 -0.27 11.26
C ARG A 363 6.08 -0.71 12.59
N ALA A 364 4.78 -0.99 12.65
CA ALA A 364 4.15 -1.53 13.85
C ALA A 364 4.69 -2.93 14.18
N CYS A 365 4.95 -3.74 13.15
CA CYS A 365 5.62 -5.02 13.29
C CYS A 365 7.06 -4.85 13.81
N ALA A 366 7.82 -3.94 13.22
CA ALA A 366 9.19 -3.60 13.63
C ALA A 366 9.26 -3.18 15.10
N ALA A 367 8.38 -2.25 15.48
CA ALA A 367 8.19 -1.77 16.84
C ALA A 367 7.86 -2.91 17.80
N ARG A 368 6.88 -3.74 17.46
CA ARG A 368 6.46 -4.83 18.35
C ARG A 368 7.57 -5.86 18.57
N LEU A 369 8.24 -6.29 17.50
CA LEU A 369 9.33 -7.26 17.59
C LEU A 369 10.52 -6.71 18.36
N SER A 370 10.94 -5.48 18.05
CA SER A 370 12.02 -4.82 18.80
C SER A 370 11.64 -4.63 20.27
N GLY A 371 10.39 -4.28 20.58
CA GLY A 371 9.89 -4.15 21.94
C GLY A 371 9.75 -5.48 22.69
N GLN A 372 9.34 -6.56 22.03
CA GLN A 372 9.28 -7.91 22.61
C GLN A 372 10.71 -8.41 22.89
N TYR A 373 11.56 -8.35 21.87
CA TYR A 373 12.97 -8.68 21.96
C TYR A 373 13.68 -7.89 23.06
N MET A 374 13.49 -6.57 23.14
CA MET A 374 14.08 -5.75 24.19
C MET A 374 13.54 -6.10 25.58
N ARG A 375 12.27 -6.49 25.73
CA ARG A 375 11.73 -6.93 27.03
C ARG A 375 12.34 -8.26 27.47
N GLU A 376 12.39 -9.24 26.58
CA GLU A 376 12.88 -10.59 26.88
C GLU A 376 14.42 -10.62 27.04
N LEU A 377 15.15 -9.97 26.15
CA LEU A 377 16.62 -9.95 26.15
C LEU A 377 17.18 -8.98 27.19
N SER A 378 16.56 -7.81 27.40
CA SER A 378 17.02 -6.92 28.48
C SER A 378 16.79 -7.53 29.86
N GLY A 379 15.76 -8.37 30.06
CA GLY A 379 15.59 -9.15 31.28
C GLY A 379 16.78 -10.08 31.50
N ASN A 380 17.14 -10.90 30.50
CA ASN A 380 18.24 -11.84 30.61
C ASN A 380 19.61 -11.17 30.75
N ILE A 381 19.86 -10.06 30.04
CA ILE A 381 21.12 -9.31 30.17
C ILE A 381 21.19 -8.62 31.53
N ARG A 382 20.09 -8.04 32.03
CA ARG A 382 20.06 -7.44 33.38
C ARG A 382 20.32 -8.48 34.46
N VAL A 383 19.76 -9.68 34.33
CA VAL A 383 20.03 -10.80 35.26
C VAL A 383 21.49 -11.23 35.17
N LYS A 384 22.07 -11.38 33.97
CA LYS A 384 23.49 -11.71 33.79
C LYS A 384 24.42 -10.64 34.34
N ASN A 385 24.12 -9.35 34.12
CA ASN A 385 24.90 -8.23 34.65
C ASN A 385 24.76 -8.11 36.17
N ALA A 386 23.56 -8.32 36.72
CA ALA A 386 23.32 -8.42 38.15
C ALA A 386 24.16 -9.53 38.78
N LEU A 387 24.16 -10.72 38.17
CA LEU A 387 24.95 -11.86 38.65
C LEU A 387 26.45 -11.60 38.54
N ARG A 388 26.90 -11.02 37.42
CA ARG A 388 28.30 -10.64 37.20
C ARG A 388 28.79 -9.64 38.24
N ILE A 389 28.05 -8.56 38.47
CA ILE A 389 28.40 -7.51 39.43
C ILE A 389 28.32 -8.03 40.86
N ALA A 390 27.32 -8.85 41.19
CA ALA A 390 27.24 -9.52 42.48
C ALA A 390 28.47 -10.41 42.72
N MET A 391 28.89 -11.21 41.73
CA MET A 391 30.10 -12.04 41.82
C MET A 391 31.39 -11.21 42.00
N PHE A 392 31.51 -10.06 41.33
CA PHE A 392 32.68 -9.17 41.51
C PHE A 392 32.66 -8.40 42.84
N ALA A 393 31.48 -8.05 43.35
CA ALA A 393 31.32 -7.35 44.62
C ALA A 393 31.45 -8.28 45.84
N LEU A 394 31.14 -9.57 45.67
CA LEU A 394 31.15 -10.60 46.72
C LEU A 394 32.43 -10.58 47.57
N PRO A 395 33.65 -10.57 47.01
CA PRO A 395 34.87 -10.61 47.81
C PRO A 395 35.05 -9.35 48.66
N VAL A 396 34.69 -8.19 48.12
CA VAL A 396 34.78 -6.91 48.83
C VAL A 396 33.78 -6.86 49.98
N VAL A 397 32.53 -7.27 49.73
CA VAL A 397 31.46 -7.31 50.73
C VAL A 397 31.80 -8.28 51.87
N LEU A 398 32.36 -9.45 51.56
CA LEU A 398 32.79 -10.44 52.56
C LEU A 398 33.96 -9.92 53.41
N ILE A 399 34.96 -9.27 52.80
CA ILE A 399 36.11 -8.69 53.52
C ILE A 399 35.63 -7.59 54.48
N VAL A 400 34.81 -6.66 54.01
CA VAL A 400 34.26 -5.57 54.84
C VAL A 400 33.41 -6.13 55.99
N SER A 401 32.56 -7.11 55.69
CA SER A 401 31.71 -7.76 56.70
C SER A 401 32.52 -8.50 57.76
N ALA A 402 33.61 -9.17 57.38
CA ALA A 402 34.52 -9.84 58.29
C ALA A 402 35.27 -8.84 59.20
N ILE A 403 35.71 -7.70 58.65
CA ILE A 403 36.35 -6.62 59.42
C ILE A 403 35.36 -6.04 60.45
N VAL A 404 34.12 -5.76 60.05
CA VAL A 404 33.08 -5.24 60.95
C VAL A 404 32.75 -6.25 62.05
N ALA A 405 32.58 -7.53 61.69
CA ALA A 405 32.32 -8.59 62.67
C ALA A 405 33.47 -8.73 63.69
N TRP A 406 34.71 -8.61 63.22
CA TRP A 406 35.91 -8.67 64.06
C TRP A 406 36.01 -7.47 65.01
N LEU A 407 35.79 -6.25 64.50
CA LEU A 407 35.76 -5.04 65.33
C LEU A 407 34.63 -5.08 66.37
N PHE A 408 33.46 -5.61 66.00
CA PHE A 408 32.34 -5.78 66.93
C PHE A 408 32.66 -6.80 68.03
N LYS A 409 33.33 -7.91 67.69
CA LYS A 409 33.81 -8.88 68.68
C LYS A 409 34.81 -8.25 69.67
N LEU A 410 35.72 -7.40 69.19
CA LEU A 410 36.70 -6.71 70.04
C LEU A 410 36.07 -5.69 71.00
N THR A 411 34.90 -5.14 70.66
CA THR A 411 34.28 -4.03 71.41
C THR A 411 33.18 -4.48 72.35
N GLN A 412 32.48 -5.57 72.06
CA GLN A 412 31.36 -6.06 72.89
C GLN A 412 31.56 -7.47 73.48
N GLU A 413 32.71 -8.11 73.22
CA GLU A 413 33.07 -9.48 73.66
C GLU A 413 32.06 -10.59 73.28
N ASN A 414 31.00 -10.28 72.55
CA ASN A 414 29.97 -11.22 72.14
C ASN A 414 30.21 -11.70 70.70
N ALA A 415 30.81 -12.88 70.56
CA ALA A 415 31.11 -13.49 69.27
C ALA A 415 29.87 -13.77 68.41
N GLY A 416 28.72 -14.07 69.02
CA GLY A 416 27.47 -14.34 68.31
C GLY A 416 26.87 -13.09 67.64
N GLY A 417 26.95 -11.95 68.32
CA GLY A 417 26.44 -10.67 67.79
C GLY A 417 27.25 -10.17 66.59
N GLY A 418 28.57 -10.28 66.64
CA GLY A 418 29.45 -9.89 65.53
C GLY A 418 29.22 -10.73 64.27
N LEU A 419 28.97 -12.04 64.43
CA LEU A 419 28.68 -12.94 63.31
C LEU A 419 27.35 -12.63 62.63
N LEU A 420 26.29 -12.36 63.41
CA LEU A 420 24.98 -11.97 62.87
C LEU A 420 25.05 -10.64 62.11
N ILE A 421 25.78 -9.65 62.62
CA ILE A 421 25.98 -8.35 61.95
C ILE A 421 26.77 -8.53 60.65
N GLY A 422 27.82 -9.35 60.66
CA GLY A 422 28.60 -9.67 59.46
C GLY A 422 27.75 -10.36 58.38
N MET A 423 26.91 -11.32 58.76
CA MET A 423 25.98 -11.99 57.83
C MET A 423 24.93 -11.02 57.27
N ALA A 424 24.36 -10.16 58.12
CA ALA A 424 23.38 -9.17 57.69
C ALA A 424 23.97 -8.15 56.69
N LEU A 425 25.20 -7.68 56.93
CA LEU A 425 25.92 -6.80 56.02
C LEU A 425 26.28 -7.47 54.70
N THR A 426 26.60 -8.76 54.73
CA THR A 426 26.89 -9.53 53.52
C THR A 426 25.64 -9.62 52.64
N LEU A 427 24.50 -10.00 53.22
CA LEU A 427 23.23 -10.08 52.52
C LEU A 427 22.77 -8.73 51.96
N LEU A 428 22.93 -7.64 52.73
CA LEU A 428 22.61 -6.29 52.27
C LEU A 428 23.53 -5.83 51.13
N GLY A 429 24.84 -6.09 51.25
CA GLY A 429 25.82 -5.74 50.23
C GLY A 429 25.59 -6.48 48.91
N GLU A 430 25.29 -7.77 48.97
CA GLU A 430 24.94 -8.59 47.81
C GLU A 430 23.62 -8.14 47.17
N ALA A 431 22.59 -7.85 47.97
CA ALA A 431 21.31 -7.36 47.46
C ALA A 431 21.44 -6.00 46.76
N ILE A 432 22.26 -5.09 47.31
CA ILE A 432 22.54 -3.79 46.69
C ILE A 432 23.36 -3.96 45.41
N ALA A 433 24.38 -4.82 45.40
CA ALA A 433 25.19 -5.09 44.22
C ALA A 433 24.36 -5.73 43.09
N ALA A 434 23.52 -6.71 43.41
CA ALA A 434 22.59 -7.33 42.46
C ALA A 434 21.57 -6.32 41.93
N ARG A 435 20.98 -5.48 42.79
CA ARG A 435 20.07 -4.40 42.38
C ARG A 435 20.76 -3.39 41.46
N ASN A 436 21.98 -2.98 41.78
CA ASN A 436 22.74 -2.03 40.98
C ASN A 436 23.14 -2.63 39.63
N GLY A 437 23.50 -3.91 39.59
CA GLY A 437 23.76 -4.60 38.32
C GLY A 437 22.51 -4.85 37.48
N TYR A 438 21.35 -5.04 38.11
CA TYR A 438 20.06 -5.14 37.43
C TYR A 438 19.57 -3.78 36.89
N ALA A 439 19.85 -2.70 37.61
CA ALA A 439 19.52 -1.32 37.24
C ALA A 439 20.52 -0.70 36.25
N MET A 440 21.65 -1.38 35.98
CA MET A 440 22.66 -0.90 35.05
C MET A 440 22.05 -0.77 33.65
N GLN A 441 22.28 0.39 33.02
CA GLN A 441 21.74 0.68 31.70
C GLN A 441 22.33 -0.30 30.68
N VAL A 442 21.52 -1.28 30.25
CA VAL A 442 21.87 -2.16 29.12
C VAL A 442 21.85 -1.31 27.86
N LYS A 443 23.05 -0.84 27.46
CA LYS A 443 23.29 -0.24 26.15
C LYS A 443 23.32 -1.38 25.15
N PRO A 444 22.50 -1.34 24.11
CA PRO A 444 22.45 -2.46 23.21
C PRO A 444 23.58 -2.27 22.18
N GLU A 445 24.70 -2.96 22.42
CA GLU A 445 26.00 -2.73 21.75
C GLU A 445 25.97 -2.94 20.21
N SER A 446 24.91 -3.53 19.68
CA SER A 446 24.71 -3.75 18.24
C SER A 446 23.79 -2.73 17.53
N HIS A 447 23.25 -1.72 18.23
CA HIS A 447 22.23 -0.82 17.68
C HIS A 447 22.83 0.54 17.32
N GLU A 448 23.50 0.64 16.18
CA GLU A 448 23.89 1.95 15.66
C GLU A 448 22.74 2.76 15.05
N LYS A 449 21.50 2.25 15.06
CA LYS A 449 20.32 3.10 14.87
C LYS A 449 19.05 2.44 15.39
N ILE A 450 18.57 2.91 16.54
CA ILE A 450 17.13 2.83 16.83
C ILE A 450 16.46 3.67 15.71
N PRO A 451 15.45 3.14 15.00
CA PRO A 451 14.75 3.91 13.98
C PRO A 451 14.26 5.22 14.60
N GLY A 452 14.45 6.37 13.93
CA GLY A 452 14.20 7.70 14.52
C GLY A 452 12.76 7.96 15.01
N TYR A 453 11.83 7.05 14.73
CA TYR A 453 10.44 7.06 15.20
C TYR A 453 10.21 6.33 16.54
N ALA A 454 11.25 5.73 17.12
CA ALA A 454 11.20 5.09 18.44
C ALA A 454 12.18 5.80 19.39
N ILE A 455 11.66 6.29 20.52
CA ILE A 455 12.44 6.93 21.57
C ILE A 455 12.32 6.09 22.84
N ARG A 456 13.40 5.99 23.61
CA ARG A 456 13.39 5.31 24.91
C ARG A 456 13.27 6.34 26.03
N GLU A 457 12.15 6.31 26.76
CA GLU A 457 11.93 7.14 27.96
C GLU A 457 11.81 6.22 29.18
N GLU A 458 12.61 6.50 30.22
CA GLU A 458 12.58 5.78 31.52
C GLU A 458 12.66 4.25 31.43
N GLY A 459 13.37 3.75 30.41
CA GLY A 459 13.53 2.31 30.19
C GLY A 459 12.39 1.63 29.43
N VAL A 460 11.34 2.36 29.07
CA VAL A 460 10.22 1.94 28.21
C VAL A 460 10.44 2.51 26.79
N LEU A 461 10.22 1.69 25.77
CA LEU A 461 10.23 2.18 24.39
C LEU A 461 8.89 2.88 24.11
N LYS A 462 8.95 4.17 23.76
CA LYS A 462 7.81 4.96 23.29
C LYS A 462 7.95 5.16 21.79
N TYR A 463 6.86 4.95 21.07
CA TYR A 463 6.78 5.20 19.64
C TYR A 463 6.13 6.55 19.44
N MET A 464 6.70 7.40 18.59
CA MET A 464 6.02 8.65 18.24
C MET A 464 4.76 8.31 17.43
N GLU A 465 3.58 8.69 17.91
CA GLU A 465 2.36 8.72 17.09
C GLU A 465 2.52 9.81 16.02
N TRP A 466 2.30 9.46 14.75
CA TRP A 466 2.40 10.48 13.69
C TRP A 466 1.08 11.18 13.45
N GLY A 467 1.02 12.39 14.01
CA GLY A 467 0.11 13.50 13.72
C GLY A 467 0.67 14.87 14.12
N ALA A 468 1.88 14.95 14.68
CA ALA A 468 2.55 16.21 15.00
C ALA A 468 3.79 16.37 14.13
N GLU A 469 3.71 17.25 13.15
CA GLU A 469 4.88 17.82 12.49
C GLU A 469 5.83 18.36 13.56
N THR A 470 7.01 17.76 13.68
CA THR A 470 8.15 18.46 14.27
C THR A 470 9.35 18.23 13.37
N SER A 471 9.78 19.33 12.78
CA SER A 471 11.02 19.48 12.01
C SER A 471 12.21 18.84 12.73
N PRO A 472 13.22 18.33 11.99
CA PRO A 472 14.41 17.78 12.60
C PRO A 472 15.10 18.86 13.44
N PRO A 473 15.65 18.54 14.64
CA PRO A 473 16.48 19.49 15.35
C PRO A 473 17.71 19.77 14.49
N GLY A 474 17.90 21.04 14.15
CA GLY A 474 19.12 21.53 13.53
C GLY A 474 20.31 21.26 14.45
N ARG A 475 21.39 20.79 13.82
CA ARG A 475 22.80 20.66 14.27
C ARG A 475 23.12 20.88 15.74
#